data_AF-A0A949Z207-F1
#
_entry.id   AF-A0A949Z207-F1
#
_cell.length_a   1.000
_cell.length_b   1.000
_cell.length_c   1.000
_cell.angle_alpha   90.00
_cell.angle_beta   90.00
_cell.angle_gamma   90.00
#
_symmetry.space_group_name_H-M   'P 1'
#
loop_
_entity.id
_entity.type
_entity.pdbx_description
1 polymer ?
#
loop_
_entity_poly.entity_id
_entity_poly.type
_entity_poly.pdbx_seq_one_letter_code
_entity_poly.pdbx_strand_id
1 'polypeptide(L)' 'MARIIVEPASSGNDLSQRFVKALNLLNEKGIKLHSGTKLVSKYAVIIAEDPSKALEHLRAGNIAAFVEP' A
#
# COMPACT_ATOMS: atom_id res chain seq x y z
N MET A 1 -3.37 12.89 8.54
CA MET A 1 -2.49 11.70 8.57
C MET A 1 -2.70 11.02 7.24
N ALA A 2 -1.71 11.08 6.35
CA ALA A 2 -1.91 10.77 4.95
C ALA A 2 -2.10 9.27 4.73
N ARG A 3 -2.94 8.92 3.75
CA ARG A 3 -3.28 7.53 3.41
C ARG A 3 -2.60 7.15 2.11
N ILE A 4 -2.09 5.93 2.03
CA ILE A 4 -1.58 5.40 0.78
C ILE A 4 -2.69 4.54 0.17
N ILE A 5 -3.09 4.90 -1.05
CA ILE A 5 -4.06 4.14 -1.83
C ILE A 5 -3.30 3.24 -2.79
N VAL A 6 -3.50 1.92 -2.65
CA VAL A 6 -2.98 0.91 -3.57
C VAL A 6 -4.05 0.61 -4.60
N GLU A 7 -3.69 0.78 -5.86
CA GLU A 7 -4.60 0.61 -6.98
C GLU A 7 -4.66 -0.85 -7.43
N PRO A 8 -5.84 -1.32 -7.89
CA PRO A 8 -5.95 -2.62 -8.53
C PRO A 8 -5.09 -2.64 -9.80
N ALA A 9 -4.66 -3.83 -10.22
CA ALA A 9 -4.00 -3.99 -11.50
C ALA A 9 -4.98 -3.60 -12.63
N SER A 10 -4.47 -3.00 -13.71
CA SER A 10 -5.26 -2.66 -14.90
C SER A 10 -5.91 -3.90 -15.57
N SER A 11 -5.44 -5.09 -15.23
CA SER A 11 -5.97 -6.39 -15.64
C SER A 11 -5.88 -7.38 -14.48
N GLY A 12 -6.99 -8.05 -14.16
CA GLY A 12 -7.06 -9.11 -13.16
C GLY A 12 -7.50 -8.69 -11.75
N ASN A 13 -8.06 -9.65 -11.01
CA ASN A 13 -8.62 -9.49 -9.68
C ASN A 13 -7.56 -9.67 -8.57
N ASP A 14 -6.40 -9.04 -8.74
CA ASP A 14 -5.19 -9.32 -7.95
C ASP A 14 -4.94 -8.33 -6.80
N LEU A 15 -5.93 -7.49 -6.48
CA LEU A 15 -5.81 -6.43 -5.49
C LEU A 15 -5.44 -6.98 -4.09
N SER A 16 -6.01 -8.12 -3.70
CA SER A 16 -5.70 -8.78 -2.43
C SER A 16 -4.24 -9.24 -2.37
N GLN A 17 -3.73 -9.85 -3.45
CA GLN A 17 -2.33 -10.28 -3.52
C GLN A 17 -1.38 -9.09 -3.52
N ARG A 18 -1.68 -8.04 -4.29
CA ARG A 18 -0.93 -6.79 -4.28
C ARG A 18 -0.91 -6.13 -2.91
N PHE A 19 -2.05 -6.13 -2.21
CA PHE A 19 -2.13 -5.61 -0.86
C PHE A 19 -1.26 -6.41 0.11
N VAL A 20 -1.35 -7.75 0.09
CA VAL A 20 -0.47 -8.61 0.92
C VAL A 20 1.00 -8.37 0.58
N LYS A 21 1.36 -8.26 -0.70
CA LYS A 21 2.72 -7.94 -1.14
C LYS A 21 3.18 -6.58 -0.63
N ALA A 22 2.31 -5.56 -0.66
CA ALA A 22 2.58 -4.23 -0.13
C ALA A 22 2.86 -4.28 1.37
N LEU A 23 2.05 -5.01 2.14
CA LEU A 23 2.24 -5.16 3.59
C LEU A 23 3.56 -5.86 3.91
N ASN A 24 3.86 -6.96 3.21
CA ASN A 24 5.12 -7.69 3.41
C ASN A 24 6.33 -6.82 3.08
N LEU A 25 6.30 -6.12 1.95
CA LEU A 25 7.39 -5.24 1.54
C LEU A 25 7.64 -4.13 2.56
N LEU A 26 6.58 -3.48 3.05
CA LEU A 26 6.69 -2.42 4.05
C LEU A 26 7.23 -2.97 5.38
N ASN A 27 6.78 -4.16 5.78
CA ASN A 27 7.28 -4.83 6.98
C ASN A 27 8.77 -5.21 6.86
N GLU A 28 9.20 -5.74 5.70
CA GLU A 28 10.61 -6.04 5.41
C GLU A 28 11.50 -4.79 5.41
N LYS A 29 10.94 -3.62 5.08
CA LYS A 29 11.62 -2.32 5.15
C LYS A 29 11.51 -1.65 6.52
N GLY A 30 10.91 -2.31 7.51
CA GLY A 30 10.75 -1.78 8.87
C GLY A 30 9.78 -0.61 8.97
N ILE A 31 8.87 -0.44 8.00
CA ILE A 31 7.85 0.61 8.02
C ILE A 31 6.71 0.17 8.94
N LYS A 32 6.47 0.93 10.00
CA LYS A 32 5.34 0.70 10.90
C LYS A 32 4.02 1.11 10.25
N LEU A 33 3.07 0.18 10.29
CA LEU A 33 1.70 0.39 9.82
C LEU A 33 0.79 0.69 11.01
N HIS A 34 -0.19 1.56 10.80
CA HIS A 34 -1.19 1.93 11.78
C HIS A 34 -2.52 1.23 11.55
N SER A 35 -3.34 1.23 12.60
CA SER A 35 -4.75 0.84 12.56
C SER A 35 -5.48 1.65 11.49
N GLY A 36 -6.22 0.96 10.62
CA GLY A 36 -6.92 1.55 9.48
C GLY A 36 -6.35 1.16 8.11
N THR A 37 -5.19 0.48 8.09
CA THR A 37 -4.73 -0.30 6.94
C THR A 37 -5.74 -1.41 6.63
N LYS A 38 -6.35 -1.39 5.43
CA LYS A 38 -7.43 -2.31 5.06
C LYS A 38 -7.55 -2.50 3.55
N LEU A 39 -8.08 -3.64 3.17
CA LEU A 39 -8.51 -3.92 1.80
C LEU A 39 -9.95 -3.42 1.61
N VAL A 40 -10.21 -2.67 0.55
CA VAL A 40 -11.54 -2.22 0.12
C VAL A 40 -11.84 -2.86 -1.24
N SER A 41 -13.11 -3.12 -1.57
CA SER A 41 -13.50 -3.87 -2.79
C SER A 41 -12.93 -3.32 -4.10
N LYS A 42 -12.49 -2.05 -4.14
CA LYS A 42 -11.96 -1.39 -5.34
C LYS A 42 -10.50 -0.91 -5.23
N TYR A 43 -9.94 -0.86 -4.02
CA TYR A 43 -8.59 -0.36 -3.74
C TYR A 43 -8.14 -0.82 -2.35
N ALA A 44 -6.86 -0.73 -2.03
CA ALA A 44 -6.40 -0.96 -0.66
C ALA A 44 -5.92 0.34 -0.01
N VAL A 45 -6.11 0.47 1.29
CA VAL A 45 -5.64 1.59 2.08
C VAL A 45 -4.52 1.09 2.97
N ILE A 46 -3.38 1.77 2.93
CA ILE A 46 -2.27 1.56 3.85
C ILE A 46 -2.06 2.86 4.62
N ILE A 47 -2.04 2.75 5.95
CA ILE A 47 -1.72 3.86 6.84
C ILE A 47 -0.36 3.55 7.45
N ALA A 48 0.65 4.33 7.10
CA ALA A 48 2.02 4.18 7.58
C ALA A 48 2.43 5.41 8.38
N GLU A 49 3.39 5.23 9.30
CA GLU A 49 3.97 6.32 10.09
C GLU A 49 4.64 7.36 9.19
N ASP A 50 5.34 6.88 8.16
CA ASP A 50 5.95 7.69 7.10
C ASP A 50 5.37 7.30 5.72
N PRO A 51 4.31 7.98 5.27
CA PRO A 51 3.62 7.63 4.02
C PRO A 51 4.46 7.92 2.77
N SER A 52 5.36 8.90 2.83
CA SER A 52 6.27 9.23 1.72
C SER A 52 7.29 8.11 1.50
N LYS A 53 7.96 7.68 2.57
CA LYS A 53 8.93 6.59 2.52
C LYS A 53 8.29 5.27 2.16
N ALA A 54 7.09 5.01 2.70
CA ALA A 54 6.31 3.84 2.33
C ALA A 54 5.96 3.83 0.82
N LEU A 55 5.53 4.97 0.27
CA LEU A 55 5.25 5.10 -1.15
C LEU A 55 6.50 4.83 -2.03
N GLU A 56 7.67 5.34 -1.63
CA GLU A 56 8.93 5.07 -2.35
C GLU A 56 9.25 3.57 -2.41
N HIS A 57 9.09 2.86 -1.28
CA HIS A 57 9.30 1.42 -1.24
C HIS A 57 8.27 0.66 -2.10
N LEU A 58 7.00 1.04 -2.05
CA LEU A 58 5.95 0.41 -2.86
C LEU A 58 6.23 0.58 -4.36
N ARG A 59 6.64 1.78 -4.79
CA ARG A 59 7.03 2.05 -6.18
C ARG A 59 8.24 1.23 -6.61
N ALA A 60 9.27 1.13 -5.76
CA ALA A 60 10.42 0.27 -6.00
C ALA A 60 10.03 -1.22 -6.11
N GLY A 61 8.96 -1.64 -5.42
CA GLY A 61 8.37 -2.98 -5.49
C GLY A 61 7.41 -3.22 -6.67
N ASN A 62 7.30 -2.27 -7.61
CA ASN A 62 6.36 -2.29 -8.74
C ASN A 62 4.88 -2.36 -8.29
N ILE A 63 4.55 -1.72 -7.16
CA ILE A 63 3.18 -1.62 -6.64
C ILE A 63 2.66 -0.20 -6.95
N ALA A 64 1.62 -0.11 -7.78
CA ALA A 64 0.96 1.14 -8.10
C ALA A 64 0.22 1.67 -6.86
N ALA A 65 0.67 2.84 -6.38
CA ALA A 65 0.10 3.50 -5.23
C ALA A 65 0.30 5.02 -5.29
N PHE A 66 -0.54 5.75 -4.58
CA PHE A 66 -0.43 7.20 -4.39
C PHE A 66 -0.83 7.61 -2.98
N VAL A 67 -0.41 8.82 -2.56
CA VAL A 67 -0.76 9.37 -1.25
C VAL A 67 -1.98 10.28 -1.41
N GLU A 68 -3.00 10.04 -0.60
CA GLU A 68 -4.17 10.89 -0.42
C GLU A 68 -4.01 11.72 0.87
N PRO A 69 -4.14 13.05 0.81
CA PRO A 69 -3.95 13.95 1.96
C PRO A 69 -4.98 13.76 3.08
#